data_AF-A9GJM4-F1
#
_entry.id   AF-A9GJM4-F1
#
_cell.length_a   1.000
_cell.length_b   1.000
_cell.length_c   1.000
_cell.angle_alpha   90.00
_cell.angle_beta   90.00
_cell.angle_gamma   90.00
#
_symmetry.space_group_name_H-M   'P 1'
#
loop_
_entity.id
_entity.type
_entity.pdbx_description
1 polymer ?
#
loop_
_entity_poly.entity_id
_entity_poly.type
_entity_poly.pdbx_seq_one_letter_code
_entity_poly.pdbx_strand_id
1 'polypeptide(L)'
;MPTTAAKCAKPREPDESRTKPADPRTVLLGQLAEGMRAALAAGDVEAARIAHETIGRLLGAPGADAAGVVDLAAERARRGG
;
A
#
# COMPACT_ATOMS: atom_id res chain seq x y z
N MET A 1 -50.95 -12.48 24.35
CA MET A 1 -49.96 -12.38 23.26
C MET A 1 -49.02 -11.20 23.55
N PRO A 2 -47.79 -11.39 24.05
CA PRO A 2 -46.84 -10.29 24.16
C PRO A 2 -46.03 -10.14 22.86
N THR A 3 -45.97 -8.92 22.33
CA THR A 3 -45.11 -8.53 21.20
C THR A 3 -43.73 -8.18 21.72
N THR A 4 -42.70 -8.88 21.23
CA THR A 4 -41.30 -8.55 21.51
C THR A 4 -40.84 -7.43 20.57
N ALA A 5 -40.47 -6.28 21.15
CA ALA A 5 -39.86 -5.18 20.41
C ALA A 5 -38.48 -5.58 19.90
N ALA A 6 -38.26 -5.51 18.59
CA ALA A 6 -36.95 -5.73 17.98
C ALA A 6 -35.98 -4.62 18.43
N LYS A 7 -34.85 -5.04 19.00
CA LYS A 7 -33.78 -4.13 19.45
C LYS A 7 -33.06 -3.58 18.21
N CYS A 8 -33.28 -2.31 17.87
CA CYS A 8 -32.57 -1.65 16.76
C CYS A 8 -31.06 -1.67 16.98
N ALA A 9 -30.31 -2.19 16.01
CA ALA A 9 -28.85 -2.10 15.98
C ALA A 9 -28.42 -0.65 15.79
N LYS A 10 -27.38 -0.21 16.52
CA LYS A 10 -26.85 1.16 16.41
C LYS A 10 -26.21 1.39 15.03
N PRO A 11 -26.28 2.62 14.48
CA PRO A 11 -25.58 2.97 13.25
C PRO A 11 -24.10 2.65 13.36
N ARG A 12 -23.53 2.05 12.30
CA ARG A 12 -22.10 1.77 12.21
C ARG A 12 -21.36 3.11 12.12
N GLU A 13 -20.49 3.37 13.08
CA GLU A 13 -19.65 4.57 13.09
C GLU A 13 -18.83 4.64 11.79
N PRO A 14 -18.67 5.83 11.18
CA PRO A 14 -17.85 6.01 10.00
C PRO A 14 -16.39 5.64 10.31
N ASP A 15 -15.82 4.80 9.45
CA ASP A 15 -14.44 4.33 9.59
C ASP A 15 -13.45 5.49 9.36
N GLU A 16 -12.98 6.08 10.45
CA GLU A 16 -12.04 7.20 10.45
C GLU A 16 -10.68 6.86 9.83
N SER A 17 -10.40 5.59 9.51
CA SER A 17 -9.20 5.20 8.76
C SER A 17 -9.13 5.81 7.36
N ARG A 18 -10.27 6.27 6.82
CA ARG A 18 -10.36 6.87 5.47
C ARG A 18 -9.77 8.29 5.36
N THR A 19 -9.48 8.96 6.47
CA THR A 19 -9.07 10.38 6.48
C THR A 19 -7.56 10.61 6.61
N LYS A 20 -6.76 9.56 6.82
CA LYS A 20 -5.29 9.70 6.77
C LYS A 20 -4.83 9.77 5.31
N PRO A 21 -3.92 10.71 4.95
CA PRO A 21 -3.25 10.65 3.66
C PRO A 21 -2.62 9.28 3.52
N ALA A 22 -2.95 8.58 2.43
CA ALA A 22 -2.52 7.21 2.21
C ALA A 22 -0.99 7.16 2.26
N ASP A 23 -0.46 6.28 3.10
CA ASP A 23 0.96 6.00 3.18
C ASP A 23 1.52 5.75 1.76
N PRO A 24 2.61 6.42 1.34
CA PRO A 24 3.11 6.34 -0.04
C PRO A 24 3.35 4.91 -0.53
N ARG A 25 3.79 4.01 0.36
CA ARG A 25 3.97 2.59 0.04
C ARG A 25 2.62 1.93 -0.26
N THR A 26 1.58 2.26 0.50
CA THR A 26 0.21 1.78 0.24
C THR A 26 -0.33 2.27 -1.11
N VAL A 27 -0.08 3.53 -1.48
CA VAL A 27 -0.47 4.07 -2.81
C VAL A 27 0.23 3.30 -3.93
N LEU A 28 1.55 3.09 -3.82
CA LEU A 28 2.34 2.37 -4.81
C LEU A 28 1.89 0.90 -4.94
N LEU A 29 1.57 0.23 -3.83
CA LEU A 29 1.00 -1.13 -3.84
C LEU A 29 -0.31 -1.19 -4.64
N GLY A 30 -1.21 -0.22 -4.48
CA GLY A 30 -2.45 -0.13 -5.25
C GLY A 30 -2.20 0.03 -6.75
N GLN A 31 -1.27 0.90 -7.13
CA GLN A 31 -0.90 1.12 -8.53
C GLN A 31 -0.29 -0.12 -9.18
N LEU A 32 0.62 -0.81 -8.48
CA LEU A 32 1.22 -2.05 -8.95
C LEU A 32 0.18 -3.17 -9.13
N ALA A 33 -0.79 -3.27 -8.21
CA ALA A 33 -1.86 -4.25 -8.31
C ALA A 33 -2.77 -4.00 -9.52
N GLU A 34 -3.09 -2.74 -9.83
CA GLU A 34 -3.84 -2.39 -11.05
C GLU A 34 -3.02 -2.66 -12.31
N GLY A 35 -1.75 -2.23 -12.34
CA GLY A 35 -0.85 -2.49 -13.46
C GLY A 35 -0.69 -3.98 -13.76
N MET A 36 -0.57 -4.80 -12.71
CA MET A 36 -0.49 -6.27 -12.86
C MET A 36 -1.75 -6.86 -13.48
N ARG A 37 -2.95 -6.40 -13.07
CA ARG A 37 -4.21 -6.84 -13.69
C ARG A 37 -4.28 -6.46 -15.16
N ALA A 38 -3.91 -5.24 -15.50
CA ALA A 38 -3.89 -4.77 -16.88
C ALA A 38 -2.90 -5.56 -17.75
N ALA A 39 -1.70 -5.85 -17.24
CA ALA A 39 -0.70 -6.67 -17.91
C ALA A 39 -1.21 -8.10 -18.18
N LEU A 40 -1.83 -8.73 -17.17
CA LEU A 40 -2.45 -10.05 -17.34
C LEU A 40 -3.56 -10.05 -18.39
N ALA A 41 -4.41 -9.02 -18.41
CA ALA A 41 -5.46 -8.88 -19.41
C ALA A 41 -4.92 -8.70 -20.84
N ALA A 42 -3.74 -8.07 -20.98
CA ALA A 42 -3.05 -7.90 -22.25
C ALA A 42 -2.19 -9.11 -22.67
N GLY A 43 -2.05 -10.12 -21.81
CA GLY A 43 -1.15 -11.26 -22.03
C GLY A 43 0.33 -10.93 -21.83
N ASP A 44 0.66 -9.78 -21.24
CA ASP A 44 2.04 -9.39 -20.91
C ASP A 44 2.47 -10.04 -19.59
N VAL A 45 2.96 -11.27 -19.71
CA VAL A 45 3.38 -12.10 -18.58
C VAL A 45 4.60 -11.50 -17.86
N GLU A 46 5.52 -10.87 -18.60
CA GLU A 46 6.73 -10.29 -18.00
C GLU A 46 6.41 -9.04 -17.19
N ALA A 47 5.56 -8.14 -17.69
CA ALA A 47 5.12 -6.99 -16.91
C ALA A 47 4.35 -7.42 -15.65
N ALA A 48 3.49 -8.45 -15.75
CA ALA A 48 2.78 -8.99 -14.60
C ALA A 48 3.74 -9.58 -13.54
N ARG A 49 4.78 -10.30 -13.99
CA ARG A 49 5.82 -10.86 -13.11
C ARG A 49 6.60 -9.77 -12.39
N ILE A 50 7.02 -8.72 -13.09
CA ILE A 50 7.75 -7.57 -12.52
C ILE A 50 6.91 -6.88 -11.44
N ALA A 51 5.62 -6.65 -11.72
CA ALA A 51 4.70 -6.05 -10.76
C ALA A 51 4.56 -6.92 -9.49
N HIS A 52 4.38 -8.23 -9.66
CA HIS A 52 4.29 -9.19 -8.55
C HIS A 52 5.56 -9.21 -7.68
N GLU A 53 6.74 -9.26 -8.30
CA GLU A 53 8.01 -9.23 -7.57
C GLU A 53 8.18 -7.91 -6.80
N THR A 54 7.84 -6.79 -7.43
CA THR A 54 7.92 -5.46 -6.80
C THR A 54 6.98 -5.36 -5.61
N ILE A 55 5.76 -5.89 -5.72
CA ILE A 55 4.82 -5.99 -4.58
C ILE A 55 5.44 -6.81 -3.45
N GLY A 56 6.03 -7.98 -3.77
CA GLY A 56 6.72 -8.82 -2.80
C GLY A 56 7.86 -8.09 -2.08
N ARG A 57 8.66 -7.29 -2.81
CA ARG A 57 9.73 -6.47 -2.23
C ARG A 57 9.21 -5.35 -1.32
N LEU A 58 8.07 -4.73 -1.66
CA LEU A 58 7.45 -3.68 -0.84
C LEU A 58 6.79 -4.23 0.43
N LEU A 59 6.28 -5.47 0.38
CA LEU A 59 5.69 -6.17 1.52
C LEU A 59 6.73 -6.88 2.39
N GLY A 60 7.87 -7.26 1.82
CA GLY A 60 8.96 -7.93 2.51
C GLY A 60 9.59 -7.07 3.61
N ALA A 61 10.15 -7.72 4.63
CA ALA A 61 10.86 -7.04 5.71
C ALA A 61 12.12 -6.32 5.17
N PRO A 62 12.44 -5.11 5.67
CA PRO A 62 13.66 -4.41 5.28
C PRO A 62 14.88 -5.24 5.72
N GLY A 63 15.68 -5.72 4.77
CA GLY A 63 16.91 -6.45 5.09
C GLY A 63 17.48 -7.39 4.03
N ALA A 64 16.77 -7.66 2.93
CA ALA A 64 17.27 -8.61 1.93
C ALA A 64 18.43 -8.07 1.06
N ASP A 65 18.50 -6.75 0.82
CA ASP A 65 19.65 -6.12 0.14
C ASP A 65 19.54 -4.58 0.27
N ALA A 66 19.89 -4.04 1.44
CA ALA A 66 19.82 -2.61 1.69
C ALA A 66 21.21 -1.98 1.58
N ALA A 67 21.63 -1.64 0.37
CA ALA A 67 22.48 -0.46 0.23
C ALA A 67 21.71 0.68 0.89
N GLY A 68 22.19 1.15 2.04
CA GLY A 68 21.46 2.10 2.88
C GLY A 68 21.06 3.32 2.07
N VAL A 69 19.75 3.60 1.98
CA VAL A 69 19.27 4.83 1.38
C VAL A 69 19.76 5.98 2.25
N VAL A 70 20.65 6.81 1.71
CA VAL A 70 21.17 7.96 2.43
C VAL A 70 20.18 9.10 2.33
N ASP A 71 19.89 9.75 3.45
CA ASP A 71 19.20 11.03 3.46
C ASP A 71 20.06 12.07 2.72
N LEU A 72 19.59 12.48 1.55
CA LEU A 72 20.30 13.39 0.67
C LEU A 72 20.45 14.80 1.27
N ALA A 73 19.51 15.22 2.14
CA ALA A 73 19.61 16.51 2.82
C ALA A 73 20.71 16.46 3.89
N ALA A 74 20.76 15.39 4.68
CA ALA A 74 21.82 15.15 5.65
C ALA A 74 23.19 15.00 4.98
N GLU A 75 23.26 14.32 3.84
CA GLU A 75 24.49 14.18 3.04
C GLU A 75 25.00 15.54 2.55
N ARG A 76 24.11 16.41 2.05
CA ARG A 76 24.49 17.77 1.59
C ARG A 76 25.01 18.63 2.73
N ALA A 77 24.34 18.62 3.88
CA ALA A 77 24.77 19.35 5.06
C ALA A 77 26.18 18.89 5.52
N ARG A 78 26.45 17.58 5.50
CA ARG A 78 27.77 17.04 5.83
C ARG A 78 28.86 17.48 4.83
N ARG A 79 28.52 17.68 3.57
CA ARG A 79 29.48 18.13 2.54
C ARG A 79 29.71 19.65 2.51
N GLY A 80 29.06 20.41 3.39
CA GLY A 80 29.25 21.85 3.50
C GLY A 80 28.66 22.65 2.34
N GLY A 81 27.55 22.17 1.77
CA GLY A 81 26.77 22.91 0.76
C GLY A 81 26.15 24.19 1.29
#